data_AF-A0A7J4KIN3-F1
#
_entry.id   AF-A0A7J4KIN3-F1
#
_cell.length_a   1.000
_cell.length_b   1.000
_cell.length_c   1.000
_cell.angle_alpha   90.00
_cell.angle_beta   90.00
_cell.angle_gamma   90.00
#
_symmetry.space_group_name_H-M   'P 1'
#
loop_
_entity.id
_entity.type
_entity.pdbx_description
1 polymer ?
#
loop_
_entity_poly.entity_id
_entity_poly.type
_entity_poly.pdbx_seq_one_letter_code
_entity_poly.pdbx_strand_id
1 'polypeptide(L)'
;TGTNPVTITLSATDDSSGVNFTKYKIDDGDYATYTAPVQVTEVGDHVVYFYSVDNAGNSETAKNEAFTVAAPPLTVTIKGGFGVSVVVKNTGTANLTDIAWSLNLDGKLIFVGKEKSGTIDALAPGESFTIKDMVVGFGKTGITALVGDVETTASGMVLLVFVLGVK
;
A
#
# COMPACT_ATOMS: atom_id res chain seq x y z
N THR A 1 2.38 14.64 7.89
CA THR A 1 2.69 13.92 6.63
C THR A 1 3.88 13.02 6.85
N GLY A 2 3.63 11.71 6.98
CA GLY A 2 4.67 10.71 7.19
C GLY A 2 4.96 9.90 5.94
N THR A 3 6.15 9.34 5.86
CA THR A 3 6.49 8.24 4.95
C THR A 3 5.57 7.05 5.20
N ASN A 4 5.23 6.26 4.18
CA ASN A 4 4.57 4.95 4.36
C ASN A 4 5.65 3.89 4.68
N PRO A 5 5.56 3.14 5.81
CA PRO A 5 4.52 3.20 6.85
C PRO A 5 4.73 4.31 7.90
N VAL A 6 3.63 4.75 8.52
CA VAL A 6 3.68 5.60 9.73
C VAL A 6 3.71 4.72 10.97
N THR A 7 4.69 4.95 11.85
CA THR A 7 4.80 4.23 13.13
C THR A 7 4.31 5.11 14.28
N ILE A 8 3.26 4.65 14.97
CA ILE A 8 2.70 5.28 16.16
C ILE A 8 3.41 4.72 17.39
N THR A 9 3.96 5.62 18.21
CA THR A 9 4.51 5.30 19.53
C THR A 9 3.77 6.11 20.59
N LEU A 10 3.19 5.43 21.57
CA LEU A 10 2.51 6.06 22.70
C LEU A 10 3.34 5.92 23.97
N SER A 11 3.33 6.96 24.80
CA SER A 11 3.93 6.97 26.13
C SER A 11 2.99 7.68 27.11
N ALA A 12 2.98 7.20 28.35
CA ALA A 12 2.21 7.76 29.44
C ALA A 12 3.04 7.74 30.72
N THR A 13 2.82 8.72 31.59
CA THR A 13 3.50 8.88 32.88
C THR A 13 2.48 9.28 33.94
N ASP A 14 2.60 8.71 35.14
CA ASP A 14 1.87 9.13 36.33
C ASP A 14 2.83 9.07 37.53
N ASP A 15 2.99 10.18 38.24
CA ASP A 15 3.95 10.33 39.34
C ASP A 15 3.43 9.79 40.69
N SER A 16 2.14 9.43 40.77
CA SER A 16 1.49 9.00 42.01
C SER A 16 1.39 7.48 42.13
N SER A 17 0.53 6.86 41.31
CA SER A 17 0.24 5.43 41.35
C SER A 17 0.91 4.66 40.21
N GLY A 18 1.44 5.37 39.22
CA GLY A 18 1.97 4.81 37.99
C GLY A 18 0.86 4.43 37.01
N VAL A 19 1.25 4.25 35.75
CA VAL A 19 0.32 3.87 34.68
C VAL A 19 0.03 2.38 34.75
N ASN A 20 -1.26 2.02 34.72
CA ASN A 20 -1.71 0.62 34.62
C ASN A 20 -1.70 0.16 33.16
N PHE A 21 -2.41 0.88 32.29
CA PHE A 21 -2.41 0.62 30.85
C PHE A 21 -2.70 1.86 30.03
N THR A 22 -2.27 1.83 28.77
CA THR A 22 -2.71 2.76 27.72
C THR A 22 -3.54 1.97 26.71
N LYS A 23 -4.69 2.52 26.31
CA LYS A 23 -5.47 2.03 25.18
C LYS A 23 -5.44 3.01 24.03
N TYR A 24 -5.56 2.48 22.82
CA TYR A 24 -5.64 3.27 21.60
C TYR A 24 -6.60 2.64 20.61
N LYS A 25 -7.11 3.45 19.69
CA LYS A 25 -7.78 3.00 18.46
C LYS A 25 -7.34 3.90 17.30
N ILE A 26 -7.40 3.37 16.09
CA ILE A 26 -7.17 4.13 14.87
C ILE A 26 -8.53 4.28 14.18
N ASP A 27 -8.87 5.52 13.82
CA ASP A 27 -10.14 5.90 13.20
C ASP A 27 -11.34 5.36 13.98
N ASP A 28 -12.23 4.63 13.30
CA ASP A 28 -13.43 4.03 13.86
C ASP A 28 -13.23 2.61 14.40
N GLY A 29 -11.98 2.14 14.52
CA GLY A 29 -11.65 0.83 15.07
C GLY A 29 -11.94 0.69 16.57
N ASP A 30 -11.76 -0.53 17.08
CA ASP A 30 -11.91 -0.84 18.51
C ASP A 30 -10.69 -0.43 19.33
N TYR A 31 -10.91 -0.08 20.60
CA TYR A 31 -9.80 0.19 21.53
C TYR A 31 -9.03 -1.09 21.86
N ALA A 32 -7.74 -1.08 21.54
CA ALA A 32 -6.77 -2.10 21.91
C ALA A 32 -5.80 -1.59 23.00
N THR A 33 -5.25 -2.49 23.81
CA THR A 33 -4.19 -2.15 24.77
C THR A 33 -2.87 -1.94 24.02
N TYR A 34 -2.22 -0.81 24.24
CA TYR A 34 -0.92 -0.50 23.66
C TYR A 34 0.18 -1.31 24.35
N THR A 35 0.89 -2.13 23.58
CA THR A 35 1.96 -3.01 24.08
C THR A 35 3.27 -2.89 23.29
N ALA A 36 3.20 -2.39 22.05
CA ALA A 36 4.33 -2.15 21.16
C ALA A 36 3.95 -1.07 20.13
N PRO A 37 4.93 -0.45 19.44
CA PRO A 37 4.65 0.48 18.35
C PRO A 37 3.75 -0.12 17.27
N VAL A 38 2.87 0.70 16.71
CA VAL A 38 1.84 0.28 15.76
C VAL A 38 2.15 0.88 14.39
N GLN A 39 2.18 0.05 13.35
CA GLN A 39 2.33 0.52 11.97
C GLN A 39 0.97 0.73 11.31
N VAL A 40 0.83 1.86 10.63
CA VAL A 40 -0.30 2.18 9.76
C VAL A 40 0.23 2.34 8.34
N THR A 41 -0.21 1.46 7.46
CA THR A 41 0.23 1.35 6.06
C THR A 41 -0.82 1.83 5.07
N GLU A 42 -2.09 1.88 5.49
CA GLU A 42 -3.18 2.36 4.64
C GLU A 42 -2.94 3.83 4.30
N VAL A 43 -3.04 4.17 3.02
CA VAL A 43 -2.83 5.54 2.54
C VAL A 43 -4.06 6.37 2.84
N GLY A 44 -3.85 7.54 3.41
CA GLY A 44 -4.94 8.46 3.71
C GLY A 44 -4.68 9.29 4.95
N ASP A 45 -5.70 10.06 5.31
CA ASP A 45 -5.76 10.75 6.59
C ASP A 45 -6.35 9.82 7.63
N HIS A 46 -5.69 9.79 8.78
CA HIS A 46 -6.04 8.94 9.92
C HIS A 46 -6.02 9.74 11.20
N VAL A 47 -6.75 9.25 12.20
CA VAL A 47 -6.74 9.78 13.56
C VAL A 47 -6.46 8.65 14.53
N VAL A 48 -5.43 8.80 15.36
CA VAL A 48 -5.23 7.91 16.50
C VAL A 48 -5.91 8.53 17.72
N TYR A 49 -6.75 7.74 18.40
CA TYR A 49 -7.34 8.09 19.69
C TYR A 49 -6.67 7.27 20.77
N PHE A 50 -6.36 7.87 21.91
CA PHE A 50 -5.68 7.16 23.00
C PHE A 50 -6.05 7.72 24.38
N TYR A 51 -6.00 6.85 25.39
CA TYR A 51 -6.13 7.22 26.80
C TYR A 51 -5.41 6.21 27.68
N SER A 52 -5.08 6.61 28.89
CA SER A 52 -4.42 5.80 29.90
C SER A 52 -5.25 5.73 31.19
N VAL A 53 -5.08 4.62 31.90
CA VAL A 53 -5.64 4.40 33.24
C VAL A 53 -4.49 4.13 34.19
N ASP A 54 -4.54 4.73 35.38
CA ASP A 54 -3.53 4.55 36.43
C ASP A 54 -3.82 3.32 37.31
N ASN A 55 -2.91 2.98 38.23
CA ASN A 55 -3.10 1.83 39.14
C ASN A 55 -4.15 2.09 40.24
N ALA A 56 -4.57 3.34 40.43
CA ALA A 56 -5.68 3.72 41.30
C ALA A 56 -7.05 3.63 40.59
N GLY A 57 -7.08 3.34 39.29
CA GLY A 57 -8.29 3.23 38.48
C GLY A 57 -8.79 4.55 37.89
N ASN A 58 -8.02 5.64 37.97
CA ASN A 58 -8.35 6.90 37.34
C ASN A 58 -8.05 6.82 35.83
N SER A 59 -9.03 7.19 35.01
CA SER A 59 -8.88 7.28 33.55
C SER A 59 -8.69 8.72 33.13
N GLU A 60 -7.73 8.98 32.24
CA GLU A 60 -7.66 10.27 31.56
C GLU A 60 -8.78 10.42 30.51
N THR A 61 -9.08 11.66 30.14
CA THR A 61 -9.90 11.97 28.97
C THR A 61 -9.15 11.55 27.70
N ALA A 62 -9.84 10.87 26.78
CA ALA A 62 -9.25 10.46 25.52
C ALA A 62 -8.71 11.64 24.70
N LYS A 63 -7.47 11.50 24.26
CA LYS A 63 -6.77 12.42 23.35
C LYS A 63 -6.82 11.86 21.94
N ASN A 64 -6.52 12.71 20.97
CA ASN A 64 -6.37 12.30 19.58
C ASN A 64 -5.27 13.09 18.88
N GLU A 65 -4.68 12.48 17.86
CA GLU A 65 -3.70 13.09 16.96
C GLU A 65 -4.02 12.68 15.52
N ALA A 66 -4.08 13.66 14.61
CA ALA A 66 -4.29 13.40 13.19
C ALA A 66 -2.94 13.22 12.47
N PHE A 67 -2.88 12.27 11.55
CA PHE A 67 -1.71 12.05 10.71
C PHE A 67 -2.12 11.63 9.30
N THR A 68 -1.18 11.73 8.36
CA THR A 68 -1.40 11.32 6.97
C THR A 68 -0.32 10.30 6.60
N VAL A 69 -0.76 9.17 6.07
CA VAL A 69 0.09 8.17 5.41
C VAL A 69 0.11 8.52 3.92
N ALA A 70 1.26 8.94 3.40
CA ALA A 70 1.40 9.27 1.99
C ALA A 70 1.55 8.01 1.13
N ALA A 71 0.96 8.00 -0.07
CA ALA A 71 1.25 6.96 -1.05
C ALA A 71 2.76 6.90 -1.35
N PRO A 72 3.33 5.70 -1.57
CA PRO A 72 4.72 5.59 -1.95
C PRO A 72 4.94 6.35 -3.28
N PRO A 73 6.05 7.11 -3.43
CA PRO A 73 6.34 7.90 -4.61
C PRO A 73 6.74 6.98 -5.78
N LEU A 74 5.74 6.36 -6.39
CA LEU A 74 5.88 5.45 -7.52
C LEU A 74 5.22 6.03 -8.76
N THR A 75 5.87 5.83 -9.91
CA THR A 75 5.19 5.96 -11.21
C THR A 75 5.07 4.59 -11.84
N VAL A 76 3.86 4.22 -12.23
CA VAL A 76 3.53 2.95 -12.87
C VAL A 76 3.14 3.23 -14.32
N THR A 77 3.71 2.49 -15.27
CA THR A 77 3.41 2.64 -16.70
C THR A 77 3.19 1.28 -17.33
N ILE A 78 2.01 1.08 -17.94
CA ILE A 78 1.67 -0.13 -18.67
C ILE A 78 2.07 0.05 -20.14
N LYS A 79 2.75 -0.95 -20.69
CA LYS A 79 3.18 -1.00 -22.10
C LYS A 79 2.73 -2.31 -22.74
N GLY A 80 2.27 -2.21 -23.98
CA GLY A 80 2.06 -3.34 -24.88
C GLY A 80 3.33 -3.72 -25.63
N GLY A 81 3.23 -4.71 -26.51
CA GLY A 81 4.33 -5.32 -27.25
C GLY A 81 4.15 -6.83 -27.29
N PHE A 82 5.25 -7.56 -27.10
CA PHE A 82 5.19 -8.99 -26.81
C PHE A 82 4.73 -9.19 -25.36
N GLY A 83 3.45 -9.52 -25.17
CA GLY A 83 2.78 -9.53 -23.87
C GLY A 83 2.57 -8.13 -23.29
N VAL A 84 2.47 -8.06 -21.96
CA VAL A 84 2.37 -6.82 -21.19
C VAL A 84 3.66 -6.58 -20.43
N SER A 85 4.09 -5.32 -20.38
CA SER A 85 5.15 -4.87 -19.48
C SER A 85 4.62 -3.76 -18.56
N VAL A 86 4.84 -3.89 -17.26
CA VAL A 86 4.57 -2.84 -16.28
C VAL A 86 5.91 -2.30 -15.79
N VAL A 87 6.17 -1.02 -16.04
CA VAL A 87 7.38 -0.33 -15.55
C VAL A 87 6.99 0.41 -14.28
N VAL A 88 7.65 0.06 -13.19
CA VAL A 88 7.52 0.69 -11.87
C VAL A 88 8.78 1.48 -11.62
N LYS A 89 8.66 2.77 -11.29
CA LYS A 89 9.81 3.61 -10.94
C LYS A 89 9.60 4.27 -9.59
N ASN A 90 10.62 4.22 -8.74
CA ASN A 90 10.68 4.98 -7.50
C ASN A 90 11.12 6.42 -7.80
N THR A 91 10.24 7.38 -7.57
CA THR A 91 10.50 8.82 -7.73
C THR A 91 10.79 9.53 -6.41
N GLY A 92 10.82 8.78 -5.30
CA GLY A 92 11.16 9.27 -3.98
C GLY A 92 12.66 9.33 -3.72
N THR A 93 12.98 9.56 -2.45
CA THR A 93 14.35 9.70 -1.93
C THR A 93 14.79 8.56 -1.02
N ALA A 94 13.88 7.64 -0.68
CA ALA A 94 14.15 6.47 0.15
C ALA A 94 14.02 5.16 -0.64
N ASN A 95 14.73 4.12 -0.21
CA ASN A 95 14.54 2.76 -0.71
C ASN A 95 13.13 2.29 -0.34
N LEU A 96 12.43 1.71 -1.31
CA LEU A 96 11.17 1.02 -1.07
C LEU A 96 11.45 -0.48 -1.04
N THR A 97 10.82 -1.20 -0.14
CA THR A 97 10.97 -2.66 0.01
C THR A 97 9.62 -3.34 0.08
N ASP A 98 9.60 -4.65 -0.18
CA ASP A 98 8.41 -5.50 -0.03
C ASP A 98 7.16 -4.97 -0.77
N ILE A 99 7.36 -4.39 -1.97
CA ILE A 99 6.27 -3.77 -2.73
C ILE A 99 5.46 -4.87 -3.42
N ALA A 100 4.32 -5.20 -2.84
CA ALA A 100 3.36 -6.13 -3.45
C ALA A 100 2.81 -5.55 -4.77
N TRP A 101 2.60 -6.41 -5.76
CA TRP A 101 1.98 -6.02 -7.02
C TRP A 101 1.08 -7.10 -7.60
N SER A 102 0.08 -6.66 -8.38
CA SER A 102 -0.77 -7.52 -9.19
C SER A 102 -1.04 -6.92 -10.56
N LEU A 103 -1.15 -7.78 -11.57
CA LEU A 103 -1.52 -7.49 -12.94
C LEU A 103 -2.75 -8.35 -13.28
N ASN A 104 -3.84 -7.72 -13.71
CA ASN A 104 -5.07 -8.38 -14.12
C ASN A 104 -5.53 -7.90 -15.49
N LEU A 105 -6.04 -8.81 -16.32
CA LEU A 105 -6.60 -8.54 -17.63
C LEU A 105 -8.04 -9.08 -17.71
N ASP A 106 -8.98 -8.20 -18.09
CA ASP A 106 -10.41 -8.55 -18.10
C ASP A 106 -10.91 -9.18 -19.42
N GLY A 107 -10.04 -9.31 -20.42
CA GLY A 107 -10.38 -9.77 -21.76
C GLY A 107 -11.00 -11.18 -21.76
N LYS A 108 -12.15 -11.31 -22.41
CA LYS A 108 -12.94 -12.56 -22.42
C LYS A 108 -12.28 -13.74 -23.15
N LEU A 109 -11.43 -13.46 -24.14
CA LEU A 109 -10.74 -14.48 -24.94
C LEU A 109 -9.22 -14.48 -24.66
N ILE A 110 -8.85 -14.23 -23.41
CA ILE A 110 -7.49 -14.41 -22.91
C ILE A 110 -7.38 -15.80 -22.28
N PHE A 111 -6.43 -16.59 -22.75
CA PHE A 111 -6.21 -17.98 -22.34
C PHE A 111 -4.96 -18.15 -21.46
N VAL A 112 -4.02 -17.21 -21.50
CA VAL A 112 -2.78 -17.20 -20.70
C VAL A 112 -2.47 -15.78 -20.24
N GLY A 113 -1.92 -15.62 -19.04
CA GLY A 113 -1.47 -14.33 -18.50
C GLY A 113 -2.61 -13.41 -18.11
N LYS A 114 -3.74 -13.98 -17.69
CA LYS A 114 -4.91 -13.20 -17.27
C LYS A 114 -4.68 -12.50 -15.94
N GLU A 115 -3.98 -13.17 -15.04
CA GLU A 115 -3.63 -12.67 -13.72
C GLU A 115 -2.19 -13.05 -13.40
N LYS A 116 -1.46 -12.14 -12.75
CA LYS A 116 -0.12 -12.38 -12.22
C LYS A 116 0.13 -11.48 -11.02
N SER A 117 0.85 -11.96 -10.02
CA SER A 117 1.21 -11.17 -8.85
C SER A 117 2.60 -11.52 -8.36
N GLY A 118 3.13 -10.68 -7.47
CA GLY A 118 4.40 -10.91 -6.81
C GLY A 118 4.79 -9.76 -5.89
N THR A 119 6.08 -9.73 -5.56
CA THR A 119 6.68 -8.69 -4.71
C THR A 119 7.93 -8.14 -5.40
N ILE A 120 8.18 -6.84 -5.26
CA ILE A 120 9.47 -6.22 -5.56
C ILE A 120 10.20 -6.06 -4.23
N ASP A 121 11.22 -6.88 -4.00
CA ASP A 121 11.92 -6.95 -2.70
C ASP A 121 12.55 -5.62 -2.31
N ALA A 122 13.16 -4.93 -3.28
CA ALA A 122 13.74 -3.59 -3.08
C ALA A 122 13.71 -2.78 -4.38
N LEU A 123 13.52 -1.46 -4.25
CA LEU A 123 13.58 -0.50 -5.34
C LEU A 123 14.21 0.81 -4.84
N ALA A 124 15.44 1.08 -5.29
CA ALA A 124 16.19 2.26 -4.86
C ALA A 124 15.64 3.57 -5.47
N PRO A 125 15.93 4.75 -4.87
CA PRO A 125 15.57 6.05 -5.44
C PRO A 125 16.00 6.20 -6.91
N GLY A 126 15.06 6.54 -7.78
CA GLY A 126 15.29 6.72 -9.21
C GLY A 126 15.34 5.42 -10.03
N GLU A 127 15.40 4.25 -9.39
CA GLU A 127 15.45 2.95 -10.06
C GLU A 127 14.10 2.59 -10.69
N SER A 128 14.14 1.76 -11.74
CA SER A 128 12.95 1.18 -12.34
C SER A 128 13.01 -0.34 -12.36
N PHE A 129 11.92 -0.98 -11.96
CA PHE A 129 11.69 -2.40 -12.09
C PHE A 129 10.67 -2.66 -13.20
N THR A 130 10.88 -3.71 -14.01
CA THR A 130 9.96 -4.06 -15.10
C THR A 130 9.38 -5.45 -14.88
N ILE A 131 8.08 -5.49 -14.64
CA ILE A 131 7.30 -6.73 -14.62
C ILE A 131 6.93 -7.05 -16.06
N LYS A 132 7.21 -8.28 -16.51
CA LYS A 132 6.80 -8.77 -17.83
C LYS A 132 5.88 -9.95 -17.68
N ASP A 133 4.85 -9.99 -18.50
CA ASP A 133 4.01 -11.17 -18.62
C ASP A 133 3.62 -11.50 -20.05
N MET A 134 3.60 -12.79 -20.35
CA MET A 134 3.14 -13.29 -21.64
C MET A 134 1.63 -13.46 -21.58
N VAL A 135 0.94 -12.72 -22.42
CA VAL A 135 -0.51 -12.82 -22.58
C VAL A 135 -0.80 -13.55 -23.88
N VAL A 136 -1.68 -14.53 -23.86
CA VAL A 136 -2.13 -15.22 -25.09
C VAL A 136 -3.63 -15.11 -25.21
N GLY A 137 -4.12 -14.52 -26.30
CA GLY A 137 -5.55 -14.36 -26.50
C GLY A 137 -5.94 -13.54 -27.72
N PHE A 138 -7.20 -13.12 -27.73
CA PHE A 138 -7.76 -12.27 -28.78
C PHE A 138 -8.72 -11.21 -28.21
N GLY A 139 -8.86 -10.11 -28.93
CA GLY A 139 -9.89 -9.10 -28.68
C GLY A 139 -9.46 -8.00 -27.71
N LYS A 140 -10.42 -7.15 -27.33
CA LYS A 140 -10.18 -6.04 -26.41
C LYS A 140 -9.98 -6.54 -24.99
N THR A 141 -9.13 -5.85 -24.24
CA THR A 141 -8.89 -6.10 -22.81
C THR A 141 -8.64 -4.78 -22.09
N GLY A 142 -9.21 -4.64 -20.90
CA GLY A 142 -8.68 -3.80 -19.84
C GLY A 142 -7.47 -4.48 -19.21
N ILE A 143 -6.56 -3.66 -18.70
CA ILE A 143 -5.33 -4.07 -18.02
C ILE A 143 -5.26 -3.24 -16.73
N THR A 144 -5.24 -3.89 -15.58
CA THR A 144 -5.11 -3.23 -14.28
C THR A 144 -3.82 -3.69 -13.63
N ALA A 145 -2.94 -2.74 -13.30
CA ALA A 145 -1.76 -2.96 -12.50
C ALA A 145 -1.93 -2.25 -11.16
N LEU A 146 -1.83 -2.98 -10.05
CA LEU A 146 -1.76 -2.45 -8.70
C LEU A 146 -0.34 -2.69 -8.18
N VAL A 147 0.34 -1.65 -7.72
CA VAL A 147 1.71 -1.72 -7.21
C VAL A 147 1.79 -0.91 -5.91
N GLY A 148 1.93 -1.59 -4.77
CA GLY A 148 1.60 -1.00 -3.48
C GLY A 148 0.16 -0.47 -3.52
N ASP A 149 -0.02 0.81 -3.19
CA ASP A 149 -1.31 1.50 -3.23
C ASP A 149 -1.57 2.24 -4.56
N VAL A 150 -0.70 2.08 -5.56
CA VAL A 150 -0.82 2.77 -6.85
C VAL A 150 -1.53 1.86 -7.86
N GLU A 151 -2.80 2.16 -8.14
CA GLU A 151 -3.55 1.52 -9.22
C GLU A 151 -3.35 2.29 -10.54
N THR A 152 -3.05 1.56 -11.61
CA THR A 152 -2.98 2.09 -12.97
C THR A 152 -3.74 1.17 -13.91
N THR A 153 -4.67 1.75 -14.65
CA THR A 153 -5.48 1.04 -15.64
C THR A 153 -5.11 1.49 -17.05
N ALA A 154 -5.11 0.55 -17.98
CA ALA A 154 -4.99 0.81 -19.41
C ALA A 154 -5.95 -0.10 -20.19
N SER A 155 -6.11 0.17 -21.47
CA SER A 155 -6.86 -0.70 -22.38
C SER A 155 -6.05 -1.00 -23.63
N GLY A 156 -6.25 -2.18 -24.21
CA GLY A 156 -5.56 -2.59 -25.43
C GLY A 156 -6.29 -3.70 -26.18
N MET A 157 -5.62 -4.23 -27.19
CA MET A 157 -6.07 -5.39 -27.95
C MET A 157 -5.04 -6.51 -27.83
N VAL A 158 -5.49 -7.70 -27.47
CA VAL A 158 -4.67 -8.92 -27.54
C VAL A 158 -4.84 -9.54 -28.93
N LEU A 159 -3.72 -9.88 -29.56
CA LEU A 159 -3.69 -10.65 -30.80
C LEU A 159 -2.56 -11.69 -30.69
N LEU A 160 -2.94 -12.94 -30.43
CA LEU A 160 -2.01 -14.00 -30.07
C LEU A 160 -1.17 -13.57 -28.85
N VAL A 161 0.14 -13.46 -29.02
CA VAL A 161 1.11 -13.07 -27.97
C VAL A 161 1.32 -11.56 -27.86
N PHE A 162 0.70 -10.77 -28.74
CA PHE A 162 0.90 -9.33 -28.78
C PHE A 162 -0.22 -8.58 -28.06
N VAL A 163 0.16 -7.56 -27.28
CA VAL A 163 -0.76 -6.58 -26.72
C VAL A 163 -0.52 -5.25 -27.41
N LEU A 164 -1.52 -4.78 -28.15
CA LEU A 164 -1.42 -3.66 -29.08
C LEU A 164 -2.26 -2.48 -28.62
N GLY A 165 -1.82 -1.28 -28.99
CA GLY A 165 -2.60 -0.05 -28.80
C GLY A 165 -2.92 0.29 -27.35
N VAL A 166 -2.04 -0.08 -26.41
CA VAL A 166 -2.18 0.23 -24.98
C VAL A 166 -2.29 1.74 -24.78
N LYS A 167 -3.35 2.18 -24.11
CA LYS A 167 -3.67 3.57 -23.75
C LYS A 167 -4.30 3.66 -22.38
#